data_AF-R5E923-F1
#
_entry.id   AF-R5E923-F1
#
_cell.length_a   1.000
_cell.length_b   1.000
_cell.length_c   1.000
_cell.angle_alpha   90.00
_cell.angle_beta   90.00
_cell.angle_gamma   90.00
#
_symmetry.space_group_name_H-M   'P 1'
#
loop_
_entity.id
_entity.type
_entity.pdbx_description
1 polymer ?
#
loop_
_entity_poly.entity_id
_entity_poly.type
_entity_poly.pdbx_seq_one_letter_code
_entity_poly.pdbx_strand_id
1 'polypeptide(L)'
;MKNIDMVQNVNRLNEFVAKDKVMPIDLSFAISSNISEMTHKLEPYEMERKKLLNKSQEVDAEKLQELFDIDVDVDVRKFPKESLPEDLTTKDIVALSFMIE
;
A
#
# COMPACT_ATOMS: atom_id res chain seq x y z
N MET A 1 2.17 0.04 10.90
CA MET A 1 1.18 -0.55 9.97
C MET A 1 1.62 -1.97 9.70
N LYS A 2 0.71 -2.96 9.69
CA LYS A 2 1.12 -4.34 9.40
C LYS A 2 1.63 -4.48 7.96
N ASN A 3 2.56 -5.40 7.75
CA ASN A 3 3.12 -5.69 6.43
C ASN A 3 2.02 -6.03 5.40
N ILE A 4 1.02 -6.82 5.81
CA ILE A 4 -0.11 -7.16 4.95
C ILE A 4 -0.94 -5.94 4.56
N ASP A 5 -1.15 -5.01 5.48
CA ASP A 5 -1.89 -3.78 5.23
C ASP A 5 -1.13 -2.89 4.23
N MET A 6 0.20 -2.81 4.34
CA MET A 6 1.03 -2.09 3.37
C MET A 6 0.89 -2.68 1.96
N VAL A 7 0.97 -4.01 1.82
CA VAL A 7 0.79 -4.67 0.52
C VAL A 7 -0.59 -4.34 -0.06
N GLN A 8 -1.65 -4.43 0.77
CA GLN A 8 -3.00 -4.09 0.35
C GLN A 8 -3.13 -2.61 -0.06
N ASN A 9 -2.52 -1.69 0.69
CA ASN A 9 -2.58 -0.26 0.41
C ASN A 9 -1.83 0.09 -0.88
N VAL A 10 -0.63 -0.46 -1.11
CA VAL A 10 0.10 -0.29 -2.37
C VAL A 10 -0.71 -0.81 -3.56
N ASN A 11 -1.31 -2.00 -3.43
CA ASN A 11 -2.15 -2.55 -4.50
C ASN A 11 -3.37 -1.68 -4.80
N ARG A 12 -4.07 -1.19 -3.76
CA ARG A 12 -5.21 -0.27 -3.91
C ARG A 12 -4.80 1.05 -4.56
N LEU A 13 -3.65 1.62 -4.19
CA LEU A 13 -3.14 2.84 -4.82
C LEU A 13 -2.74 2.60 -6.28
N ASN A 14 -2.12 1.48 -6.61
CA ASN A 14 -1.81 1.13 -8.00
C ASN A 14 -3.07 0.94 -8.84
N GLU A 15 -4.10 0.27 -8.30
CA GLU A 15 -5.42 0.18 -8.95
C GLU A 15 -6.08 1.54 -9.14
N PHE A 16 -5.90 2.45 -8.18
CA PHE A 16 -6.39 3.82 -8.27
C PHE A 16 -5.68 4.59 -9.39
N VAL A 17 -4.34 4.54 -9.43
CA VAL A 17 -3.51 5.19 -10.46
C VAL A 17 -3.79 4.62 -11.86
N ALA A 18 -4.06 3.32 -11.97
CA ALA A 18 -4.36 2.66 -13.24
C ALA A 18 -5.66 3.16 -13.92
N LYS A 19 -6.50 3.92 -13.21
CA LYS A 19 -7.68 4.58 -13.78
C LYS A 19 -7.32 5.78 -14.67
N ASP A 20 -6.07 6.22 -14.66
CA ASP A 20 -5.55 7.35 -15.45
C ASP A 20 -6.39 8.63 -15.28
N LYS A 21 -6.88 8.85 -14.06
CA LYS A 21 -7.70 9.99 -13.72
C LYS A 21 -6.82 11.17 -13.34
N VAL A 22 -7.13 12.35 -13.89
CA VAL A 22 -6.46 13.60 -13.50
C VAL A 22 -6.92 13.98 -12.09
N MET A 23 -5.97 14.13 -11.18
CA MET A 23 -6.18 14.50 -9.79
C MET A 23 -5.43 15.79 -9.46
N PRO A 24 -5.80 16.50 -8.38
CA PRO A 24 -4.99 17.61 -7.87
C PRO A 24 -3.52 17.21 -7.69
N ILE A 25 -2.61 18.15 -7.96
CA ILE A 25 -1.16 17.90 -7.90
C ILE A 25 -0.75 17.37 -6.52
N ASP A 26 -1.26 17.98 -5.44
CA ASP A 26 -0.92 17.60 -4.07
C ASP A 26 -1.35 16.17 -3.73
N LEU A 27 -2.55 15.77 -4.16
CA LEU A 27 -3.04 14.40 -3.98
C LEU A 27 -2.22 13.41 -4.81
N SER A 28 -1.91 13.75 -6.06
CA SER A 28 -1.07 12.93 -6.94
C SER A 28 0.32 12.71 -6.33
N PHE A 29 0.90 13.78 -5.77
CA PHE A 29 2.19 13.72 -5.09
C PHE A 29 2.13 12.87 -3.81
N ALA A 30 1.07 13.01 -3.01
CA ALA A 30 0.88 12.21 -1.81
C ALA A 30 0.73 10.72 -2.13
N ILE A 31 -0.07 10.37 -3.15
CA ILE A 31 -0.21 8.99 -3.63
C ILE A 31 1.15 8.43 -4.07
N SER A 32 1.86 9.16 -4.92
CA SER A 32 3.17 8.73 -5.43
C SER A 32 4.20 8.54 -4.32
N SER A 33 4.27 9.48 -3.37
CA SER A 33 5.17 9.41 -2.21
C SER A 33 4.85 8.19 -1.35
N ASN A 34 3.58 7.94 -1.07
CA ASN A 34 3.12 6.81 -0.27
C ASN A 34 3.41 5.47 -0.97
N ILE A 35 3.20 5.36 -2.29
CA ILE A 35 3.59 4.17 -3.06
C ILE A 35 5.09 3.94 -2.93
N SER A 36 5.90 4.98 -3.15
CA SER A 36 7.37 4.86 -3.10
C SER A 36 7.86 4.42 -1.72
N GLU A 37 7.40 5.08 -0.66
CA GLU A 37 7.80 4.77 0.73
C GLU A 37 7.39 3.34 1.11
N MET A 38 6.12 2.98 0.89
CA MET A 38 5.65 1.63 1.22
C MET A 38 6.36 0.56 0.39
N THR A 39 6.62 0.81 -0.90
CA THR A 39 7.33 -0.15 -1.76
C THR A 39 8.74 -0.37 -1.24
N HIS A 40 9.48 0.70 -0.93
CA HIS A 40 10.83 0.60 -0.38
C HIS A 40 10.84 -0.17 0.95
N LYS A 41 9.92 0.14 1.85
CA LYS A 41 9.78 -0.58 3.13
C LYS A 41 9.37 -2.04 2.94
N LEU A 42 8.67 -2.40 1.86
CA LEU A 42 8.27 -3.77 1.54
C LEU A 42 9.40 -4.64 0.97
N GLU A 43 10.43 -4.04 0.37
CA GLU A 43 11.55 -4.74 -0.28
C GLU A 43 12.18 -5.89 0.55
N PRO A 44 12.57 -5.70 1.82
CA PRO A 44 13.16 -6.79 2.61
C PRO A 44 12.19 -7.95 2.82
N TYR A 45 10.90 -7.66 2.97
CA TYR A 45 9.87 -8.69 3.19
C TYR A 45 9.52 -9.44 1.91
N GLU A 46 9.55 -8.76 0.74
CA GLU A 46 9.45 -9.42 -0.57
C GLU A 46 10.60 -10.39 -0.82
N MET A 47 11.82 -10.04 -0.38
CA MET A 47 12.96 -10.97 -0.45
C MET A 47 12.74 -12.21 0.42
N GLU A 48 12.24 -12.05 1.64
CA GLU A 48 11.93 -13.18 2.52
C GLU A 48 10.78 -14.05 1.97
N ARG A 49 9.71 -13.43 1.45
CA ARG A 49 8.62 -14.15 0.75
C ARG A 49 9.15 -15.01 -0.39
N LYS A 50 10.02 -14.45 -1.25
CA LYS A 50 10.65 -15.19 -2.36
C LYS A 50 11.50 -16.35 -1.87
N LYS A 51 12.25 -16.19 -0.77
CA LYS A 51 13.04 -17.29 -0.19
C LYS A 51 12.15 -18.42 0.32
N LEU A 52 11.03 -18.11 0.97
CA LEU A 52 10.07 -19.10 1.43
C LEU A 52 9.44 -19.85 0.25
N LEU A 53 8.99 -19.12 -0.77
CA LEU A 53 8.38 -19.72 -1.97
C LEU A 53 9.36 -20.59 -2.77
N ASN A 54 10.64 -20.21 -2.84
CA ASN A 54 11.65 -20.96 -3.60
C ASN A 54 12.21 -22.19 -2.88
N LYS A 55 12.11 -22.25 -1.54
CA LYS A 55 12.74 -23.32 -0.75
C LYS A 55 11.86 -24.55 -0.55
N SER A 56 10.56 -24.50 -0.84
CA SER A 56 9.61 -25.53 -0.42
C SER A 56 8.69 -26.03 -1.53
N GLN A 57 8.48 -27.36 -1.60
CA GLN A 57 7.36 -27.95 -2.37
C GLN A 57 6.00 -27.63 -1.74
N GLU A 58 5.96 -27.36 -0.42
CA GLU A 58 4.78 -26.92 0.33
C GLU A 58 5.10 -25.61 1.06
N VAL A 59 4.34 -24.56 0.76
CA VAL A 59 4.52 -23.24 1.36
C VAL A 59 4.30 -23.31 2.88
N ASP A 60 5.31 -22.90 3.65
CA ASP A 60 5.22 -22.78 5.10
C ASP A 60 4.28 -21.61 5.47
N ALA A 61 3.00 -21.95 5.69
CA ALA A 61 1.95 -20.98 5.96
C ALA A 61 2.16 -20.22 7.27
N GLU A 62 2.78 -20.83 8.27
CA GLU A 62 3.05 -20.19 9.57
C GLU A 62 4.08 -19.08 9.40
N LYS A 63 5.20 -19.36 8.71
CA LYS A 63 6.22 -18.33 8.41
C LYS A 63 5.70 -17.21 7.52
N LEU A 64 4.82 -17.51 6.57
CA LEU A 64 4.18 -16.45 5.78
C LEU A 64 3.28 -15.57 6.63
N GLN A 65 2.51 -16.17 7.55
CA GLN A 65 1.65 -15.42 8.44
C GLN A 65 2.47 -14.52 9.38
N GLU A 66 3.58 -15.03 9.92
CA GLU A 66 4.53 -14.23 10.70
C GLU A 66 5.02 -13.01 9.93
N LEU A 67 5.41 -13.16 8.65
CA LEU A 67 5.83 -12.03 7.81
C LEU A 67 4.73 -10.99 7.60
N PHE A 68 3.47 -11.43 7.48
CA PHE A 68 2.32 -10.56 7.30
C PHE A 68 1.96 -9.75 8.55
N ASP A 69 2.21 -10.32 9.73
CA ASP A 69 1.89 -9.70 11.01
C ASP A 69 2.98 -8.73 11.52
N ILE A 70 4.12 -8.60 10.83
CA ILE A 70 5.17 -7.64 11.20
C ILE A 70 4.63 -6.21 11.11
N ASP A 71 4.74 -5.49 12.22
CA ASP A 71 4.51 -4.04 12.25
C ASP A 71 5.71 -3.28 11.65
N VAL A 72 5.41 -2.48 10.65
CA VAL A 72 6.38 -1.63 9.96
C VAL A 72 6.05 -0.17 10.23
N ASP A 73 7.09 0.58 10.58
CA ASP A 73 7.01 2.04 10.70
C ASP A 73 7.11 2.68 9.31
N VAL A 74 6.03 3.36 8.93
CA VAL A 74 5.82 3.94 7.61
C VAL A 74 5.34 5.37 7.80
N ASP A 75 6.09 6.32 7.24
CA ASP A 75 5.69 7.71 7.20
C ASP A 75 4.65 7.91 6.07
N VAL A 76 3.38 7.85 6.43
CA VAL A 76 2.27 8.03 5.49
C VAL A 76 1.99 9.52 5.34
N ARG A 77 2.24 10.05 4.15
CA ARG A 77 1.84 11.41 3.80
C ARG A 77 0.32 11.51 3.77
N LYS A 78 -0.23 12.32 4.66
CA LYS A 78 -1.66 12.56 4.82
C LYS A 78 -2.19 13.59 3.83
N PHE A 79 -3.49 13.52 3.58
CA PHE A 79 -4.21 14.42 2.71
C PHE A 79 -5.58 14.77 3.34
N PRO A 80 -5.93 16.06 3.46
CA PRO A 80 -7.14 16.48 4.14
C PRO A 80 -8.39 16.05 3.37
N LYS A 81 -9.39 15.49 4.09
CA LYS A 81 -10.64 15.02 3.47
C LYS A 81 -11.38 16.12 2.70
N GLU A 82 -11.30 17.38 3.16
CA GLU A 82 -12.00 18.52 2.57
C GLU A 82 -11.46 18.88 1.18
N SER A 83 -10.22 18.47 0.88
CA SER A 83 -9.56 18.74 -0.40
C SER A 83 -9.70 17.60 -1.40
N LEU A 84 -10.46 16.54 -1.06
CA LEU A 84 -10.69 15.41 -1.98
C LEU A 84 -11.63 15.81 -3.12
N PRO A 85 -11.38 15.35 -4.36
CA PRO A 85 -12.30 15.59 -5.46
C PRO A 85 -13.68 14.94 -5.25
N GLU A 86 -14.73 15.64 -5.67
CA GLU A 86 -16.13 15.19 -5.50
C GLU A 86 -16.49 13.98 -6.38
N ASP A 87 -15.75 13.76 -7.47
CA ASP A 87 -16.00 12.73 -8.46
C ASP A 87 -15.29 11.39 -8.16
N LEU A 88 -14.92 11.17 -6.89
CA LEU A 88 -14.37 9.92 -6.40
C LEU A 88 -15.47 8.87 -6.16
N THR A 89 -15.24 7.64 -6.62
CA THR A 89 -16.13 6.51 -6.30
C THR A 89 -15.87 6.01 -4.87
N THR A 90 -16.81 5.24 -4.31
CA THR A 90 -16.60 4.56 -3.01
C THR A 90 -15.32 3.72 -2.99
N LYS A 91 -14.98 3.06 -4.12
CA LYS A 91 -13.75 2.28 -4.23
C LYS A 91 -12.50 3.16 -4.14
N ASP A 92 -12.55 4.37 -4.70
CA ASP A 92 -11.46 5.34 -4.61
C ASP A 92 -11.25 5.83 -3.18
N ILE A 93 -12.35 6.17 -2.49
CA ILE A 93 -12.30 6.62 -1.10
C ILE A 93 -11.72 5.51 -0.21
N VAL A 94 -12.11 4.26 -0.42
CA VAL A 94 -11.52 3.12 0.31
C VAL A 94 -10.02 2.97 0.01
N ALA A 95 -9.59 3.14 -1.24
CA ALA A 95 -8.18 3.08 -1.61
C ALA A 95 -7.34 4.17 -0.95
N LEU A 96 -7.92 5.37 -0.77
CA LEU A 96 -7.25 6.53 -0.17
C LEU A 96 -7.43 6.62 1.36
N SER A 97 -8.32 5.82 1.95
CA SER A 97 -8.72 5.93 3.36
C SER A 97 -7.57 6.01 4.37
N PHE A 98 -6.51 5.22 4.17
CA PHE A 98 -5.38 5.18 5.10
C PHE A 98 -4.52 6.45 5.09
N MET A 99 -4.62 7.27 4.03
CA MET A 99 -3.89 8.53 3.87
C MET A 99 -4.77 9.77 4.08
N ILE A 100 -6.06 9.60 4.39
CA ILE A 100 -6.96 10.73 4.67
C ILE A 100 -6.85 11.14 6.15
N GLU A 101 -6.86 12.46 6.40
CA GLU A 101 -6.97 13.09 7.74
C GLU A 101 -8.20 14.00 7.86
#